data_AF-A0AAN7W031-F1
#
_entry.id   AF-A0AAN7W031-F1
#
_cell.length_a   1.000
_cell.length_b   1.000
_cell.length_c   1.000
_cell.angle_alpha   90.00
_cell.angle_beta   90.00
_cell.angle_gamma   90.00
#
_symmetry.space_group_name_H-M   'P 1'
#
loop_
_entity.id
_entity.type
_entity.pdbx_description
1 polymer ?
#
loop_
_entity_poly.entity_id
_entity_poly.type
_entity_poly.pdbx_seq_one_letter_code
_entity_poly.pdbx_strand_id
1 'polypeptide(L)'
;MHLQNEIGTLERQLDAWDNYVTKQPKGYGNNSSMAKDLQAFPDRPNIIGRLVPLVQQYNDHVLSFARVRALPTASKHHVENLETWFANYPESVAPSERHDVNNHGDLFPVVPVPKSPLFSLLERWEWLRNQFQTGDRSDHLGLSEESHWSDTAFDTLATFLMVILGLTLLYAPIWWLNYVSSHEYHQLGVVTGFSSLFTLCLWGAAGNRPFEILAGVAAYSAVLMIYRQVSNSGS
;
A
#
# COMPACT_ATOMS: atom_id res chain seq x y z
N MET A 1 -28.78 2.45 -2.91
CA MET A 1 -30.01 2.26 -3.70
C MET A 1 -30.94 3.46 -3.67
N HIS A 2 -31.29 4.03 -2.50
CA HIS A 2 -32.19 5.20 -2.43
C HIS A 2 -31.68 6.42 -3.23
N LEU A 3 -30.43 6.87 -2.99
CA LEU A 3 -29.85 8.03 -3.69
C LEU A 3 -29.80 7.85 -5.22
N GLN A 4 -29.45 6.66 -5.70
CA GLN A 4 -29.43 6.35 -7.14
C GLN A 4 -30.81 6.47 -7.76
N ASN A 5 -31.85 5.98 -7.08
CA ASN A 5 -33.22 6.08 -7.56
C ASN A 5 -33.73 7.53 -7.56
N GLU A 6 -33.35 8.32 -6.54
CA GLU A 6 -33.70 9.73 -6.46
C GLU A 6 -33.02 10.55 -7.56
N ILE A 7 -31.71 10.37 -7.76
CA ILE A 7 -30.93 10.96 -8.86
C ILE A 7 -31.57 10.62 -10.21
N GLY A 8 -31.82 9.34 -10.48
CA GLY A 8 -32.42 8.91 -11.74
C GLY A 8 -33.86 9.39 -11.94
N THR A 9 -34.57 9.77 -10.88
CA THR A 9 -35.90 10.39 -10.99
C THR A 9 -35.78 11.88 -11.34
N LEU A 10 -34.85 12.60 -10.72
CA LEU A 10 -34.59 14.01 -11.03
C LEU A 10 -34.00 14.20 -12.43
N GLU A 11 -33.10 13.30 -12.86
CA GLU A 11 -32.55 13.29 -14.22
C GLU A 11 -33.64 13.09 -15.26
N ARG A 12 -34.54 12.12 -15.07
CA ARG A 12 -35.70 11.92 -15.96
C ARG A 12 -36.63 13.13 -16.01
N GLN A 13 -36.81 13.83 -14.89
CA GLN A 13 -37.58 15.08 -14.87
C GLN A 13 -36.87 16.19 -15.65
N LEU A 14 -35.55 16.31 -15.50
CA LEU A 14 -34.73 17.27 -16.23
C LEU A 14 -34.76 16.99 -17.74
N ASP A 15 -34.63 15.73 -18.16
CA ASP A 15 -34.72 15.30 -19.55
C ASP A 15 -36.10 15.58 -20.14
N ALA A 16 -37.17 15.37 -19.37
CA ALA A 16 -38.52 15.70 -19.81
C ALA A 16 -38.68 17.21 -20.06
N TRP A 17 -38.08 18.05 -19.22
CA TRP A 17 -38.03 19.50 -19.41
C TRP A 17 -37.20 19.90 -20.64
N ASP A 18 -36.00 19.37 -20.80
CA ASP A 18 -35.14 19.67 -21.95
C ASP A 18 -35.82 19.25 -23.28
N ASN A 19 -36.52 18.12 -23.28
CA ASN A 19 -37.34 17.68 -24.42
C ASN A 19 -38.55 18.58 -24.68
N TYR A 20 -39.21 19.09 -23.63
CA TYR A 20 -40.31 20.05 -23.76
C TYR A 20 -39.83 21.37 -24.36
N VAL A 21 -38.71 21.91 -23.87
CA VAL A 21 -38.13 23.17 -24.36
C VAL A 21 -37.67 23.04 -25.81
N THR A 22 -37.09 21.90 -26.19
CA THR A 22 -36.65 21.63 -27.58
C THR A 22 -37.80 21.67 -28.59
N LYS A 23 -39.04 21.40 -28.15
CA LYS A 23 -40.25 21.42 -29.01
C LYS A 23 -40.90 22.80 -29.12
N GLN A 24 -40.43 23.79 -28.36
CA GLN A 24 -40.97 25.16 -28.41
C GLN A 24 -40.55 25.88 -29.71
N PRO A 25 -41.38 26.78 -30.26
CA PRO A 25 -41.05 27.53 -31.47
C PRO A 25 -39.83 28.44 -31.24
N LYS A 26 -39.02 28.61 -32.30
CA LYS A 26 -37.81 29.46 -32.27
C LYS A 26 -38.16 30.87 -31.77
N GLY A 27 -37.61 31.24 -30.61
CA GLY A 27 -37.84 32.54 -29.96
C GLY A 27 -38.45 32.45 -28.56
N TYR A 28 -39.02 31.30 -28.19
CA TYR A 28 -39.60 31.06 -26.86
C TYR A 28 -38.59 30.30 -25.97
N GLY A 29 -37.68 31.05 -25.34
CA GLY A 29 -36.59 30.47 -24.55
C GLY A 29 -35.42 30.03 -25.45
N ASN A 30 -34.23 30.54 -25.16
CA ASN A 30 -33.03 30.18 -25.90
C ASN A 30 -32.09 29.48 -24.92
N ASN A 31 -31.85 28.17 -25.13
CA ASN A 31 -31.03 27.31 -24.25
C ASN A 31 -29.55 27.73 -24.15
N SER A 32 -29.17 28.81 -24.82
CA SER A 32 -27.83 29.39 -24.82
C SER A 32 -27.53 30.27 -23.61
N SER A 33 -28.50 30.57 -22.74
CA SER A 33 -28.28 31.41 -21.55
C SER A 33 -29.02 30.89 -20.32
N MET A 34 -28.27 30.50 -19.29
CA MET A 34 -28.79 30.13 -17.97
C MET A 34 -29.65 31.25 -17.35
N ALA A 35 -29.30 32.52 -17.57
CA ALA A 35 -30.06 33.65 -17.05
C ALA A 35 -31.45 33.75 -17.67
N LYS A 36 -31.59 33.41 -18.97
CA LYS A 36 -32.89 33.38 -19.66
C LYS A 36 -33.70 32.14 -19.28
N ASP A 37 -33.02 31.01 -19.08
CA ASP A 37 -33.65 29.79 -18.56
C ASP A 37 -34.26 30.00 -17.18
N LEU A 38 -33.57 30.75 -16.31
CA LEU A 38 -34.05 31.07 -14.96
C LEU A 38 -35.37 31.84 -14.99
N GLN A 39 -35.55 32.72 -15.97
CA GLN A 39 -36.77 33.54 -16.13
C GLN A 39 -37.90 32.75 -16.80
N ALA A 40 -37.58 31.90 -17.77
CA ALA A 40 -38.59 31.16 -18.53
C ALA A 40 -39.06 29.88 -17.80
N PHE A 41 -38.19 29.24 -17.04
CA PHE A 41 -38.42 27.91 -16.44
C PHE A 41 -37.85 27.84 -15.01
N PRO A 42 -38.53 28.39 -14.00
CA PRO A 42 -38.02 28.45 -12.62
C PRO A 42 -37.87 27.06 -11.96
N ASP A 43 -38.55 26.04 -12.46
CA ASP A 43 -38.49 24.67 -11.92
C ASP A 43 -37.18 23.95 -12.27
N ARG A 44 -36.57 24.25 -13.42
CA ARG A 44 -35.33 23.62 -13.87
C ARG A 44 -34.14 23.94 -12.93
N PRO A 45 -33.91 25.19 -12.52
CA PRO A 45 -32.93 25.53 -11.47
C PRO A 45 -33.19 24.81 -10.15
N ASN A 46 -34.45 24.62 -9.76
CA ASN A 46 -34.80 23.89 -8.52
C ASN A 46 -34.42 22.41 -8.62
N ILE A 47 -34.68 21.77 -9.77
CA ILE A 47 -34.28 20.38 -10.03
C ILE A 47 -32.75 20.26 -10.00
N ILE A 48 -32.04 21.15 -10.72
CA ILE A 48 -30.57 21.17 -10.75
C ILE A 48 -30.01 21.42 -9.33
N GLY A 49 -30.59 22.37 -8.60
CA GLY A 49 -30.18 22.72 -7.24
C GLY A 49 -30.34 21.55 -6.25
N ARG A 50 -31.29 20.64 -6.48
CA ARG A 50 -31.43 19.39 -5.73
C ARG A 50 -30.53 18.27 -6.23
N LEU A 51 -30.32 18.18 -7.54
CA LEU A 51 -29.53 17.14 -8.18
C LEU A 51 -28.04 17.25 -7.81
N VAL A 52 -27.48 18.46 -7.83
CA VAL A 52 -26.05 18.70 -7.52
C VAL A 52 -25.62 18.13 -6.17
N PRO A 53 -26.25 18.47 -5.02
CA PRO A 53 -25.84 17.93 -3.73
C PRO A 53 -26.08 16.42 -3.62
N LEU A 54 -27.13 15.87 -4.26
CA LEU A 54 -27.39 14.43 -4.28
C LEU A 54 -26.30 13.65 -5.03
N VAL A 55 -25.88 14.15 -6.19
CA VAL A 55 -24.80 13.56 -6.98
C VAL A 55 -23.48 13.65 -6.21
N GLN A 56 -23.21 14.79 -5.55
CA GLN A 56 -22.03 14.93 -4.70
C GLN A 56 -22.04 13.92 -3.54
N GLN A 57 -23.15 13.81 -2.82
CA GLN A 57 -23.30 12.84 -1.72
C GLN A 57 -23.13 11.40 -2.22
N TYR A 58 -23.69 11.06 -3.38
CA TYR A 58 -23.51 9.76 -3.98
C TYR A 58 -22.04 9.48 -4.30
N ASN A 59 -21.35 10.44 -4.92
CA ASN A 59 -19.93 10.31 -5.25
C ASN A 59 -19.08 10.15 -3.98
N ASP A 60 -19.37 10.90 -2.92
CA ASP A 60 -18.67 10.79 -1.65
C ASP A 60 -18.84 9.40 -1.03
N HIS A 61 -20.04 8.82 -1.10
CA HIS A 61 -20.30 7.45 -0.65
C HIS A 61 -19.62 6.39 -1.51
N VAL A 62 -19.59 6.57 -2.83
CA VAL A 62 -18.87 5.66 -3.72
C VAL A 62 -17.37 5.74 -3.48
N LEU A 63 -16.83 6.94 -3.29
CA LEU A 63 -15.41 7.15 -2.98
C LEU A 63 -15.05 6.57 -1.61
N SER A 64 -15.87 6.76 -0.58
CA SER A 64 -15.63 6.17 0.74
C SER A 64 -15.68 4.65 0.68
N PHE A 65 -16.66 4.07 0.00
CA PHE A 65 -16.75 2.63 -0.20
C PHE A 65 -15.56 2.09 -1.00
N ALA A 66 -15.16 2.77 -2.07
CA ALA A 66 -13.99 2.38 -2.87
C ALA A 66 -12.70 2.44 -2.04
N ARG A 67 -12.55 3.41 -1.14
CA ARG A 67 -11.41 3.49 -0.22
C ARG A 67 -11.40 2.32 0.75
N VAL A 68 -12.54 1.99 1.36
CA VAL A 68 -12.66 0.83 2.28
C VAL A 68 -12.36 -0.46 1.53
N ARG A 69 -12.91 -0.64 0.32
CA ARG A 69 -12.69 -1.83 -0.51
C ARG A 69 -11.24 -1.95 -1.02
N ALA A 70 -10.52 -0.83 -1.13
CA ALA A 70 -9.11 -0.82 -1.52
C ALA A 70 -8.18 -1.17 -0.34
N LEU A 71 -8.68 -1.22 0.90
CA LEU A 71 -7.89 -1.66 2.03
C LEU A 71 -7.51 -3.13 1.86
N PRO A 72 -6.27 -3.52 2.24
CA PRO A 72 -5.88 -4.91 2.22
C PRO A 72 -6.69 -5.69 3.26
N THR A 73 -7.01 -6.94 2.95
CA THR A 73 -7.56 -7.87 3.94
C THR A 73 -6.58 -8.02 5.11
N ALA A 74 -7.13 -8.22 6.31
CA ALA A 74 -6.34 -8.45 7.52
C ALA A 74 -5.39 -9.65 7.34
N SER A 75 -4.21 -9.55 7.92
CA SER A 75 -3.26 -10.65 7.94
C SER A 75 -3.82 -11.81 8.77
N LYS A 76 -3.50 -13.06 8.41
CA LYS A 76 -3.92 -14.25 9.19
C LYS A 76 -3.56 -14.12 10.67
N HIS A 77 -2.39 -13.56 10.95
CA HIS A 77 -1.93 -13.30 12.31
C HIS A 77 -2.85 -12.35 13.09
N HIS A 78 -3.33 -11.26 12.48
CA HIS A 78 -4.28 -10.37 13.14
C HIS A 78 -5.62 -11.05 13.41
N VAL A 79 -6.05 -11.92 12.50
CA VAL A 79 -7.27 -12.73 12.69
C VAL A 79 -7.08 -13.71 13.86
N GLU A 80 -5.98 -14.45 13.88
CA GLU A 80 -5.63 -15.38 14.97
C GLU A 80 -5.52 -14.67 16.32
N ASN A 81 -4.92 -13.47 16.36
CA ASN A 81 -4.84 -12.68 17.59
C ASN A 81 -6.24 -12.21 18.04
N LEU A 82 -7.08 -11.78 17.10
CA LEU A 82 -8.45 -11.37 17.40
C LEU A 82 -9.28 -12.56 17.93
N GLU A 83 -9.17 -13.72 17.30
CA GLU A 83 -9.80 -14.97 17.76
C GLU A 83 -9.32 -15.38 19.15
N THR A 84 -8.01 -15.32 19.39
CA THR A 84 -7.40 -15.62 20.69
C THR A 84 -7.90 -14.65 21.76
N TRP A 85 -7.98 -13.35 21.43
CA TRP A 85 -8.53 -12.34 22.33
C TRP A 85 -10.00 -12.62 22.66
N PHE A 86 -10.84 -12.94 21.67
CA PHE A 86 -12.23 -13.32 21.91
C PHE A 86 -12.38 -14.61 22.73
N ALA A 87 -11.46 -15.56 22.57
CA ALA A 87 -11.42 -16.79 23.37
C ALA A 87 -11.07 -16.48 24.85
N ASN A 88 -10.16 -15.54 25.09
CA ASN A 88 -9.76 -15.12 26.43
C ASN A 88 -10.82 -14.23 27.11
N TYR A 89 -11.55 -13.43 26.33
CA TYR A 89 -12.53 -12.45 26.82
C TYR A 89 -13.95 -12.72 26.28
N PRO A 90 -14.61 -13.82 26.68
CA PRO A 90 -15.89 -14.23 26.12
C PRO A 90 -17.09 -13.38 26.57
N GLU A 91 -16.92 -12.36 27.40
CA GLU A 91 -17.99 -11.42 27.83
C GLU A 91 -17.72 -9.96 27.44
N SER A 92 -16.60 -9.66 26.77
CA SER A 92 -16.23 -8.28 26.43
C SER A 92 -17.16 -7.64 25.39
N VAL A 93 -17.74 -8.46 24.51
CA VAL A 93 -18.62 -8.03 23.40
C VAL A 93 -19.90 -8.87 23.40
N ALA A 94 -21.07 -8.27 23.12
CA ALA A 94 -22.32 -9.02 23.07
C ALA A 94 -22.28 -10.12 21.99
N PRO A 95 -22.85 -11.31 22.22
CA PRO A 95 -22.85 -12.39 21.21
C PRO A 95 -23.47 -12.00 19.86
N SER A 96 -24.43 -11.07 19.87
CA SER A 96 -25.05 -10.52 18.65
C SER A 96 -24.09 -9.74 17.76
N GLU A 97 -23.03 -9.17 18.35
CA GLU A 97 -22.04 -8.34 17.65
C GLU A 97 -20.82 -9.16 17.18
N ARG A 98 -20.76 -10.46 17.52
CA ARG A 98 -19.63 -11.35 17.13
C ARG A 98 -19.80 -12.04 15.79
N HIS A 99 -20.85 -11.72 15.03
CA HIS A 99 -21.10 -12.34 13.73
C HIS A 99 -19.90 -12.21 12.78
N ASP A 100 -19.20 -11.08 12.85
CA ASP A 100 -18.15 -10.72 11.90
C ASP A 100 -16.80 -11.39 12.17
N VAL A 101 -16.59 -11.95 13.37
CA VAL A 101 -15.34 -12.62 13.73
C VAL A 101 -15.06 -13.82 12.82
N ASN A 102 -16.11 -14.56 12.46
CA ASN A 102 -16.01 -15.73 11.57
C ASN A 102 -15.92 -15.35 10.08
N ASN A 103 -16.12 -14.07 9.73
CA ASN A 103 -16.09 -13.58 8.36
C ASN A 103 -14.69 -13.02 8.03
N HIS A 104 -13.69 -13.91 7.92
CA HIS A 104 -12.28 -13.51 7.80
C HIS A 104 -12.00 -12.64 6.56
N GLY A 105 -12.87 -12.68 5.54
CA GLY A 105 -12.77 -11.87 4.34
C GLY A 105 -13.17 -10.41 4.50
N ASP A 106 -13.90 -10.05 5.57
CA ASP A 106 -14.36 -8.67 5.83
C ASP A 106 -13.51 -7.96 6.88
N LEU A 107 -12.56 -8.67 7.48
CA LEU A 107 -11.61 -8.07 8.42
C LEU A 107 -10.55 -7.30 7.64
N PHE A 108 -10.37 -6.02 7.98
CA PHE A 108 -9.32 -5.17 7.45
C PHE A 108 -8.65 -4.38 8.58
N PRO A 109 -7.34 -4.09 8.48
CA PRO A 109 -6.66 -3.28 9.48
C PRO A 109 -7.11 -1.82 9.35
N VAL A 110 -7.49 -1.20 10.48
CA VAL A 110 -7.86 0.23 10.54
C VAL A 110 -6.71 1.13 10.10
N VAL A 111 -5.48 0.73 10.46
CA VAL A 111 -4.25 1.39 10.02
C VAL A 111 -3.44 0.37 9.22
N PRO A 112 -3.49 0.39 7.87
CA PRO A 112 -2.66 -0.51 7.07
C PRO A 112 -1.20 -0.10 7.25
N VAL A 113 -0.43 -0.94 7.94
CA VAL A 113 1.01 -0.77 8.05
C VAL A 113 1.64 -1.30 6.76
N PRO A 114 2.28 -0.46 5.92
CA PRO A 114 2.92 -0.93 4.71
C PRO A 114 4.15 -1.79 5.08
N LYS A 115 4.02 -3.11 4.94
CA LYS A 115 5.13 -4.03 5.19
C LYS A 115 6.03 -4.12 3.95
N SER A 116 7.33 -3.94 4.14
CA SER A 116 8.33 -4.21 3.09
C SER A 116 8.33 -5.70 2.71
N PRO A 117 8.60 -6.09 1.45
CA PRO A 117 8.75 -7.51 1.08
C PRO A 117 9.88 -8.21 1.86
N LEU A 118 10.89 -7.48 2.33
CA LEU A 118 11.89 -8.04 3.25
C LEU A 118 11.31 -8.29 4.64
N PHE A 119 10.38 -7.45 5.09
CA PHE A 119 9.67 -7.62 6.36
C PHE A 119 8.88 -8.93 6.35
N SER A 120 8.14 -9.22 5.28
CA SER A 120 7.37 -10.48 5.17
C SER A 120 8.26 -11.72 5.14
N LEU A 121 9.46 -11.62 4.58
CA LEU A 121 10.46 -12.69 4.61
C LEU A 121 11.06 -12.89 6.01
N LEU A 122 11.37 -11.81 6.72
CA LEU A 122 11.90 -11.86 8.09
C LEU A 122 10.85 -12.35 9.10
N GLU A 123 9.58 -11.94 8.93
CA GLU A 123 8.44 -12.37 9.77
C GLU A 123 8.20 -13.88 9.68
N ARG A 124 8.60 -14.52 8.57
CA ARG A 124 8.56 -15.97 8.41
C ARG A 124 9.56 -16.71 9.31
N TRP A 125 10.53 -16.01 9.89
CA TRP A 125 11.59 -16.65 10.68
C TRP A 125 11.27 -16.64 12.18
N GLU A 126 10.84 -17.79 12.69
CA GLU A 126 10.31 -17.95 14.06
C GLU A 126 11.28 -17.54 15.18
N TRP A 127 12.59 -17.70 14.99
CA TRP A 127 13.57 -17.32 16.02
C TRP A 127 13.68 -15.80 16.19
N LEU A 128 13.58 -15.03 15.09
CA LEU A 128 13.56 -13.57 15.16
C LEU A 128 12.30 -13.12 15.90
N ARG A 129 11.15 -13.73 15.60
CA ARG A 129 9.88 -13.42 16.27
C ARG A 129 9.96 -13.50 17.79
N ASN A 130 10.59 -14.55 18.32
CA ASN A 130 10.71 -14.75 19.77
C ASN A 130 11.73 -13.80 20.43
N GLN A 131 12.69 -13.23 19.70
CA GLN A 131 13.67 -12.29 20.24
C GLN A 131 13.14 -10.85 20.33
N PHE A 132 12.12 -10.49 19.53
CA PHE A 132 11.53 -9.14 19.50
C PHE A 132 10.20 -9.02 20.24
N GLN A 133 9.78 -10.04 20.99
CA GLN A 133 8.69 -9.90 21.95
C GLN A 133 9.17 -9.02 23.12
N THR A 134 8.82 -7.73 23.06
CA THR A 134 9.03 -6.83 24.18
C THR A 134 8.04 -7.19 25.29
N GLY A 135 8.54 -7.37 26.50
CA GLY A 135 7.70 -7.57 27.68
C GLY A 135 6.75 -6.40 27.95
N ASP A 136 5.71 -6.70 28.72
CA ASP A 136 4.56 -5.83 28.98
C ASP A 136 4.96 -4.41 29.39
N ARG A 137 4.33 -3.41 28.77
CA ARG A 137 4.66 -2.00 29.00
C ARG A 137 3.92 -1.53 30.26
N SER A 138 4.67 -1.25 31.33
CA SER A 138 4.16 -0.95 32.68
C SER A 138 3.31 0.32 32.83
N ASP A 139 3.08 1.07 31.75
CA ASP A 139 2.54 2.43 31.82
C ASP A 139 1.03 2.52 31.51
N HIS A 140 0.36 1.38 31.34
CA HIS A 140 -1.10 1.33 31.11
C HIS A 140 -1.82 0.62 32.24
N LEU A 141 -2.87 1.28 32.74
CA LEU A 141 -3.72 0.81 33.83
C LEU A 141 -4.45 -0.48 33.43
N GLY A 142 -3.87 -1.62 33.81
CA GLY A 142 -4.61 -2.79 34.28
C GLY A 142 -5.58 -3.47 33.32
N LEU A 143 -5.37 -3.41 32.01
CA LEU A 143 -5.94 -4.36 31.06
C LEU A 143 -4.80 -5.16 30.46
N SER A 144 -4.49 -6.25 31.16
CA SER A 144 -3.43 -7.21 30.88
C SER A 144 -3.58 -7.82 29.48
N GLU A 145 -2.45 -8.08 28.82
CA GLU A 145 -2.28 -8.93 27.63
C GLU A 145 -2.35 -8.29 26.24
N GLU A 146 -1.93 -7.04 26.07
CA GLU A 146 -1.54 -6.56 24.73
C GLU A 146 -0.01 -6.66 24.57
N SER A 147 0.45 -7.79 24.02
CA SER A 147 1.87 -7.96 23.65
C SER A 147 2.21 -6.97 22.53
N HIS A 148 2.73 -5.80 22.89
CA HIS A 148 3.16 -4.79 21.93
C HIS A 148 4.45 -5.25 21.23
N TRP A 149 4.33 -5.52 19.94
CA TRP A 149 5.49 -5.75 19.08
C TRP A 149 6.18 -4.41 18.82
N SER A 150 7.49 -4.32 19.09
CA SER A 150 8.24 -3.09 18.86
C SER A 150 8.62 -3.01 17.38
N ASP A 151 7.70 -2.49 16.56
CA ASP A 151 7.91 -2.23 15.13
C ASP A 151 9.21 -1.43 14.89
N THR A 152 9.52 -0.49 15.79
CA THR A 152 10.75 0.32 15.72
C THR A 152 12.02 -0.50 15.90
N ALA A 153 12.02 -1.52 16.76
CA ALA A 153 13.19 -2.37 16.99
C ALA A 153 13.47 -3.26 15.78
N PHE A 154 12.39 -3.76 15.16
CA PHE A 154 12.49 -4.60 13.98
C PHE A 154 12.89 -3.79 12.73
N ASP A 155 12.35 -2.58 12.53
CA ASP A 155 12.78 -1.69 11.45
C ASP A 155 14.26 -1.31 11.59
N THR A 156 14.72 -1.07 12.82
CA THR A 156 16.14 -0.81 13.11
C THR A 156 16.99 -2.03 12.79
N LEU A 157 16.56 -3.24 13.16
CA LEU A 157 17.25 -4.49 12.84
C LEU A 157 17.30 -4.73 11.33
N ALA A 158 16.17 -4.57 10.63
CA ALA A 158 16.10 -4.76 9.19
C ALA A 158 17.04 -3.78 8.48
N THR A 159 17.06 -2.51 8.90
CA THR A 159 18.00 -1.51 8.40
C THR A 159 19.45 -1.92 8.67
N PHE A 160 19.75 -2.40 9.88
CA PHE A 160 21.09 -2.87 10.26
C PHE A 160 21.54 -4.08 9.42
N LEU A 161 20.66 -5.07 9.23
CA LEU A 161 20.92 -6.23 8.37
C LEU A 161 21.17 -5.82 6.92
N MET A 162 20.41 -4.84 6.41
CA MET A 162 20.61 -4.32 5.06
C MET A 162 21.96 -3.60 4.91
N VAL A 163 22.40 -2.87 5.93
CA VAL A 163 23.73 -2.25 5.95
C VAL A 163 24.82 -3.33 5.97
N ILE A 164 24.72 -4.34 6.83
CA ILE A 164 25.69 -5.46 6.87
C ILE A 164 25.71 -6.20 5.53
N LEU A 165 24.55 -6.50 4.96
CA LEU A 165 24.44 -7.19 3.69
C LEU A 165 25.09 -6.38 2.57
N GLY A 166 24.82 -5.07 2.52
CA GLY A 166 25.45 -4.16 1.58
C GLY A 166 26.98 -4.09 1.73
N LEU A 167 27.49 -4.02 2.96
CA LEU A 167 28.94 -4.06 3.24
C LEU A 167 29.55 -5.41 2.83
N THR A 168 28.87 -6.52 3.14
CA THR A 168 29.31 -7.86 2.76
C THR A 168 29.37 -7.99 1.25
N LEU A 169 28.34 -7.51 0.54
CA LEU A 169 28.32 -7.46 -0.93
C LEU A 169 29.44 -6.57 -1.50
N LEU A 170 29.87 -5.52 -0.81
CA LEU A 170 30.97 -4.67 -1.25
C LEU A 170 32.35 -5.34 -1.06
N TYR A 171 32.60 -5.93 0.11
CA TYR A 171 33.91 -6.46 0.46
C TYR A 171 34.12 -7.93 0.03
N ALA A 172 33.10 -8.79 0.10
CA ALA A 172 33.25 -10.20 -0.24
C ALA A 172 33.78 -10.46 -1.67
N PRO A 173 33.33 -9.76 -2.73
CA PRO A 173 33.84 -9.97 -4.08
C PRO A 173 35.32 -9.58 -4.20
N ILE A 174 35.76 -8.54 -3.49
CA ILE A 174 37.16 -8.09 -3.47
C ILE A 174 38.06 -9.17 -2.87
N TRP A 175 37.65 -9.71 -1.72
CA TRP A 175 38.39 -10.78 -1.04
C TRP A 175 38.41 -12.05 -1.88
N TRP A 176 37.28 -12.39 -2.50
CA TRP A 176 37.17 -13.57 -3.34
C TRP A 176 37.97 -13.45 -4.65
N LEU A 177 37.99 -12.26 -5.27
CA LEU A 177 38.80 -11.99 -6.46
C LEU A 177 40.30 -12.13 -6.17
N ASN A 178 40.77 -11.68 -5.01
CA ASN A 178 42.16 -11.85 -4.59
C ASN A 178 42.52 -13.35 -4.46
N TYR A 179 41.62 -14.15 -3.89
CA TYR A 179 41.83 -15.59 -3.74
C TYR A 179 41.87 -16.34 -5.08
N VAL A 180 41.08 -15.91 -6.06
CA VAL A 180 40.91 -16.59 -7.37
C VAL A 180 41.78 -15.97 -8.47
N SER A 181 42.94 -15.40 -8.11
CA SER A 181 43.80 -14.65 -9.02
C SER A 181 44.34 -15.45 -10.22
N SER A 182 44.28 -16.78 -10.22
CA SER A 182 44.95 -17.64 -11.22
C SER A 182 44.13 -17.96 -12.48
N HIS A 183 42.81 -17.74 -12.50
CA HIS A 183 41.94 -18.20 -13.60
C HIS A 183 40.91 -17.14 -14.01
N GLU A 184 41.04 -16.60 -15.23
CA GLU A 184 40.19 -15.51 -15.74
C GLU A 184 38.69 -15.86 -15.78
N TYR A 185 38.35 -17.10 -16.11
CA TYR A 185 36.95 -17.55 -16.20
C TYR A 185 36.22 -17.50 -14.85
N HIS A 186 36.90 -17.85 -13.77
CA HIS A 186 36.29 -17.84 -12.44
C HIS A 186 36.08 -16.42 -11.92
N GLN A 187 36.96 -15.47 -12.26
CA GLN A 187 36.81 -14.06 -11.87
C GLN A 187 35.57 -13.42 -12.51
N LEU A 188 35.28 -13.74 -13.78
CA LEU A 188 34.08 -13.24 -14.45
C LEU A 188 32.80 -13.80 -13.80
N GLY A 189 32.83 -15.07 -13.40
CA GLY A 189 31.73 -15.71 -12.66
C GLY A 189 31.46 -15.05 -11.31
N VAL A 190 32.52 -14.67 -10.59
CA VAL A 190 32.41 -13.96 -9.30
C VAL A 190 31.77 -12.58 -9.50
N VAL A 191 32.25 -11.78 -10.44
CA VAL A 191 31.69 -10.43 -10.69
C VAL A 191 30.21 -10.50 -11.10
N THR A 192 29.86 -11.40 -12.03
CA THR A 192 28.48 -11.56 -12.50
C THR A 192 27.55 -12.09 -11.40
N GLY A 193 27.97 -13.12 -10.66
CA GLY A 193 27.17 -13.68 -9.56
C GLY A 193 26.90 -12.67 -8.45
N PHE A 194 27.93 -11.95 -7.99
CA PHE A 194 27.76 -10.93 -6.96
C PHE A 194 26.96 -9.71 -7.45
N SER A 195 27.06 -9.33 -8.73
CA SER A 195 26.24 -8.25 -9.32
C SER A 195 24.76 -8.66 -9.43
N SER A 196 24.47 -9.90 -9.82
CA SER A 196 23.10 -10.44 -9.80
C SER A 196 22.52 -10.49 -8.39
N LEU A 197 23.30 -10.96 -7.41
CA LEU A 197 22.88 -10.99 -6.01
C LEU A 197 22.61 -9.57 -5.48
N PHE A 198 23.50 -8.62 -5.74
CA PHE A 198 23.33 -7.22 -5.38
C PHE A 198 22.05 -6.62 -5.98
N THR A 199 21.75 -6.96 -7.24
CA THR A 199 20.52 -6.53 -7.92
C THR A 199 19.27 -7.07 -7.22
N LEU A 200 19.27 -8.35 -6.85
CA LEU A 200 18.16 -8.96 -6.11
C LEU A 200 17.97 -8.32 -4.73
N CYS A 201 19.07 -8.02 -4.03
CA CYS A 201 19.02 -7.32 -2.75
C CYS A 201 18.46 -5.90 -2.89
N LEU A 202 18.92 -5.13 -3.89
CA LEU A 202 18.39 -3.79 -4.18
C LEU A 202 16.91 -3.82 -4.58
N TRP A 203 16.49 -4.84 -5.33
CA TRP A 203 15.08 -5.02 -5.67
C TRP A 203 14.21 -5.27 -4.43
N GLY A 204 14.69 -6.08 -3.50
CA GLY A 204 14.04 -6.26 -2.19
C GLY A 204 14.04 -5.00 -1.32
N ALA A 205 15.10 -4.18 -1.40
CA ALA A 205 15.30 -2.98 -0.59
C ALA A 205 14.49 -1.78 -1.07
N ALA A 206 14.67 -1.41 -2.34
CA ALA A 206 14.16 -0.20 -2.95
C ALA A 206 12.71 -0.36 -3.46
N GLY A 207 12.18 -1.59 -3.43
CA GLY A 207 10.87 -1.91 -3.96
C GLY A 207 10.78 -1.55 -5.45
N ASN A 208 9.71 -0.86 -5.83
CA ASN A 208 9.37 -0.63 -7.23
C ASN A 208 10.02 0.63 -7.85
N ARG A 209 11.30 0.90 -7.53
CA ARG A 209 12.05 2.07 -8.00
C ARG A 209 13.17 1.66 -8.98
N PRO A 210 12.84 1.34 -10.23
CA PRO A 210 13.78 0.71 -11.16
C PRO A 210 15.03 1.56 -11.46
N PHE A 211 14.89 2.89 -11.48
CA PHE A 211 16.03 3.80 -11.73
C PHE A 211 17.04 3.82 -10.58
N GLU A 212 16.58 3.75 -9.33
CA GLU A 212 17.47 3.66 -8.17
C GLU A 212 18.25 2.35 -8.19
N ILE A 213 17.59 1.25 -8.56
CA ILE A 213 18.20 -0.06 -8.70
C ILE A 213 19.26 -0.05 -9.79
N LEU A 214 18.95 0.47 -10.98
CA LEU A 214 19.89 0.55 -12.10
C LEU A 214 21.12 1.41 -11.78
N ALA A 215 20.92 2.57 -11.14
CA ALA A 215 22.02 3.44 -10.74
C ALA A 215 22.93 2.76 -9.71
N GLY A 216 22.36 2.08 -8.72
CA GLY A 216 23.11 1.30 -7.73
C GLY A 216 23.93 0.19 -8.38
N VAL A 217 23.32 -0.62 -9.25
CA VAL A 217 23.98 -1.73 -9.95
C VAL A 217 25.12 -1.23 -10.86
N ALA A 218 24.92 -0.11 -11.54
CA ALA A 218 25.96 0.51 -12.37
C ALA A 218 27.16 0.98 -11.53
N ALA A 219 26.90 1.69 -10.43
CA ALA A 219 27.96 2.15 -9.52
C ALA A 219 28.74 0.97 -8.94
N TYR A 220 28.05 -0.07 -8.48
CA TYR A 220 28.66 -1.27 -7.93
C TYR A 220 29.51 -2.02 -8.98
N SER A 221 28.98 -2.21 -10.18
CA SER A 221 29.69 -2.88 -11.27
C SER A 221 30.94 -2.11 -11.70
N ALA A 222 30.89 -0.78 -11.72
CA ALA A 222 32.04 0.07 -12.03
C ALA A 222 33.17 -0.11 -11.00
N VAL A 223 32.86 -0.16 -9.70
CA VAL A 223 33.85 -0.37 -8.64
C VAL A 223 34.56 -1.72 -8.80
N LEU A 224 33.82 -2.79 -9.05
CA LEU A 224 34.42 -4.12 -9.29
C LEU A 224 35.29 -4.15 -10.54
N MET A 225 34.88 -3.47 -11.61
CA MET A 225 35.63 -3.40 -12.85
C MET A 225 36.93 -2.60 -12.69
N ILE A 226 36.89 -1.47 -11.98
CA ILE A 226 38.08 -0.68 -11.64
C ILE A 226 39.04 -1.50 -10.78
N TYR A 227 38.55 -2.18 -9.75
CA TYR A 227 39.38 -3.04 -8.91
C TYR A 227 40.10 -4.11 -9.72
N ARG A 228 39.39 -4.77 -10.63
CA ARG A 228 39.97 -5.76 -11.54
C ARG A 228 41.06 -5.14 -12.42
N GLN A 229 40.83 -3.96 -12.98
CA GLN A 229 41.80 -3.28 -13.85
C GLN A 229 43.09 -2.93 -13.10
N VAL A 230 42.97 -2.44 -11.86
CA VAL A 230 44.13 -2.13 -11.00
C VAL A 230 44.90 -3.41 -10.64
N SER A 231 44.19 -4.49 -10.28
CA SER A 231 44.80 -5.79 -9.95
C SER A 231 45.61 -6.36 -11.12
N ASN A 232 45.10 -6.25 -12.35
CA ASN A 232 45.79 -6.75 -13.54
C ASN A 232 46.96 -5.87 -14.00
N SER A 233 47.00 -4.60 -13.57
CA SER A 233 48.05 -3.66 -13.96
C SER A 233 49.25 -3.67 -13.00
N GLY A 234 49.10 -4.27 -11.82
CA GLY A 234 50.13 -4.40 -10.79
C GLY A 234 50.91 -5.73 -10.78
N SER A 235 50.52 -6.68 -11.63
CA SER A 235 51.20 -7.98 -11.86
C SER A 235 51.97 -7.97 -13.17
#